data_AF-A0A0J7J639-F1
#
_entry.id   AF-A0A0J7J639-F1
#
_cell.length_a   1.000
_cell.length_b   1.000
_cell.length_c   1.000
_cell.angle_alpha   90.00
_cell.angle_beta   90.00
_cell.angle_gamma   90.00
#
_symmetry.space_group_name_H-M   'P 1'
#
loop_
_entity.id
_entity.type
_entity.pdbx_description
1 polymer ?
#
loop_
_entity_poly.entity_id
_entity_poly.type
_entity_poly.pdbx_seq_one_letter_code
_entity_poly.pdbx_strand_id
1 'polypeptide(L)'
;MNLKTLAALAIGILGTNTALAIPTLQLDIDGGTYVGGSEESTVTNDPTFDLWALGDTSGVNTAFDYYLSIALLPQTQNIGDVANLGGVTVNGVALSTFAGSAEYGTPPIESVSSGGELGPHDVFDTYYYELMFSFSGDPTIASYDTQDGSAGPAGDELFKHVFQIDASALASGYGLHFDLYTYGETNGNRTAITEFAPFSHDAAYCIGLNCEPVEVSEPSTLALFGIGLMSLVAVRRRLRRA
;
A
#
# COMPACT_ATOMS: atom_id res chain seq x y z
N MET A 1 35.99 -1.79 -30.29
CA MET A 1 34.92 -2.63 -29.72
C MET A 1 34.68 -3.76 -30.69
N ASN A 2 35.26 -4.92 -30.35
CA ASN A 2 35.29 -6.08 -31.23
C ASN A 2 33.95 -6.82 -31.09
N LEU A 3 33.60 -7.64 -32.08
CA LEU A 3 32.30 -8.36 -32.13
C LEU A 3 32.00 -9.11 -30.81
N LYS A 4 33.05 -9.60 -30.13
CA LYS A 4 32.99 -10.28 -28.84
C LYS A 4 32.50 -9.40 -27.68
N THR A 5 32.86 -8.12 -27.65
CA THR A 5 32.42 -7.16 -26.61
C THR A 5 30.99 -6.68 -26.85
N LEU A 6 30.54 -6.64 -28.11
CA LEU A 6 29.15 -6.32 -28.46
C LEU A 6 28.21 -7.48 -28.10
N ALA A 7 28.64 -8.71 -28.38
CA ALA A 7 27.91 -9.93 -28.03
C ALA A 7 27.78 -10.09 -26.51
N ALA A 8 28.84 -9.82 -25.73
CA ALA A 8 28.76 -9.88 -24.27
C ALA A 8 27.77 -8.88 -23.66
N LEU A 9 27.68 -7.67 -24.20
CA LEU A 9 26.71 -6.66 -23.74
C LEU A 9 25.27 -7.02 -24.15
N ALA A 10 25.06 -7.56 -25.36
CA ALA A 10 23.76 -8.01 -25.83
C ALA A 10 23.25 -9.24 -25.05
N ILE A 11 24.14 -10.18 -24.72
CA ILE A 11 23.80 -11.36 -23.90
C ILE A 11 23.49 -10.97 -22.46
N GLY A 12 24.17 -9.95 -21.90
CA GLY A 12 23.87 -9.43 -20.55
C GLY A 12 22.51 -8.75 -20.44
N ILE A 13 22.01 -8.11 -21.51
CA ILE A 13 20.68 -7.48 -21.55
C ILE A 13 19.56 -8.50 -21.79
N LEU A 14 19.84 -9.59 -22.50
CA LEU A 14 18.86 -10.67 -22.78
C LEU A 14 18.59 -11.58 -21.58
N GLY A 15 19.33 -11.44 -20.47
CA GLY A 15 19.19 -12.24 -19.26
C GLY A 15 18.52 -11.53 -18.09
N THR A 16 17.99 -10.31 -18.28
CA THR A 16 17.27 -9.60 -17.22
C THR A 16 15.85 -10.14 -17.13
N ASN A 17 15.63 -11.11 -16.23
CA ASN A 17 14.27 -11.37 -15.75
C ASN A 17 13.80 -10.10 -15.03
N THR A 18 12.60 -9.63 -15.34
CA THR A 18 11.94 -8.59 -14.56
C THR A 18 11.77 -9.13 -13.14
N ALA A 19 12.51 -8.56 -12.18
CA ALA A 19 12.23 -8.79 -10.78
C ALA A 19 10.97 -7.96 -10.46
N LEU A 20 9.80 -8.59 -10.59
CA LEU A 20 8.57 -8.05 -10.03
C LEU A 20 8.66 -8.28 -8.52
N ALA A 21 8.86 -7.20 -7.77
CA ALA A 21 8.94 -7.26 -6.33
C ALA A 21 7.53 -6.97 -5.80
N ILE A 22 6.71 -8.02 -5.70
CA ILE A 22 5.41 -7.94 -5.02
C ILE A 22 5.70 -7.62 -3.55
N PRO A 23 5.13 -6.55 -2.97
CA PRO A 23 5.29 -6.25 -1.56
C PRO A 23 4.78 -7.37 -0.67
N THR A 24 5.40 -7.54 0.51
CA THR A 24 4.90 -8.51 1.49
C THR A 24 3.48 -8.20 1.93
N LEU A 25 3.16 -6.92 2.12
CA LEU A 25 1.84 -6.43 2.52
C LEU A 25 1.34 -5.47 1.47
N GLN A 26 0.06 -5.58 1.14
CA GLN A 26 -0.63 -4.72 0.19
C GLN A 26 -2.14 -4.72 0.45
N LEU A 27 -2.81 -3.66 0.06
CA LEU A 27 -4.26 -3.51 0.11
C LEU A 27 -4.82 -3.44 -1.31
N ASP A 28 -6.03 -3.96 -1.45
CA ASP A 28 -6.80 -3.85 -2.69
C ASP A 28 -8.31 -3.75 -2.37
N ILE A 29 -9.11 -3.31 -3.33
CA ILE A 29 -10.56 -3.21 -3.18
C ILE A 29 -11.22 -3.95 -4.34
N ASP A 30 -12.20 -4.81 -4.04
CA ASP A 30 -13.00 -5.45 -5.10
C ASP A 30 -13.72 -4.39 -5.94
N GLY A 31 -13.42 -4.35 -7.24
CA GLY A 31 -13.95 -3.34 -8.16
C GLY A 31 -13.35 -1.93 -7.97
N GLY A 32 -12.33 -1.78 -7.13
CA GLY A 32 -11.56 -0.54 -6.98
C GLY A 32 -10.73 -0.23 -8.22
N THR A 33 -10.22 1.01 -8.27
CA THR A 33 -9.33 1.48 -9.34
C THR A 33 -8.08 2.10 -8.72
N TYR A 34 -6.90 1.66 -9.15
CA TYR A 34 -5.66 2.29 -8.73
C TYR A 34 -5.57 3.74 -9.23
N VAL A 35 -5.30 4.66 -8.31
CA VAL A 35 -5.08 6.08 -8.58
C VAL A 35 -3.72 6.44 -8.04
N GLY A 36 -2.82 6.92 -8.90
CA GLY A 36 -1.53 7.42 -8.43
C GLY A 36 -1.43 8.93 -8.42
N GLY A 37 -0.21 9.45 -8.29
CA GLY A 37 0.03 10.87 -8.06
C GLY A 37 0.29 11.14 -6.58
N SER A 38 -0.58 11.90 -5.92
CA SER A 38 -0.47 12.15 -4.47
C SER A 38 -1.16 11.07 -3.62
N GLU A 39 -2.10 10.31 -4.19
CA GLU A 39 -2.87 9.28 -3.48
C GLU A 39 -2.16 7.92 -3.48
N GLU A 40 -1.69 7.48 -4.66
CA GLU A 40 -0.99 6.20 -4.85
C GLU A 40 -1.72 4.99 -4.24
N SER A 41 -3.05 4.89 -4.32
CA SER A 41 -3.83 3.85 -3.65
C SER A 41 -4.87 3.21 -4.58
N THR A 42 -5.37 2.02 -4.22
CA THR A 42 -6.60 1.50 -4.82
C THR A 42 -7.81 2.23 -4.23
N VAL A 43 -8.54 2.96 -5.08
CA VAL A 43 -9.66 3.81 -4.66
C VAL A 43 -11.00 3.23 -5.08
N THR A 44 -12.02 3.39 -4.23
CA THR A 44 -13.43 3.20 -4.61
C THR A 44 -14.29 4.40 -4.20
N ASN A 45 -15.39 4.60 -4.93
CA ASN A 45 -16.46 5.54 -4.57
C ASN A 45 -17.74 4.81 -4.11
N ASP A 46 -17.75 3.47 -4.16
CA ASP A 46 -18.89 2.69 -3.68
C ASP A 46 -18.90 2.68 -2.15
N PRO A 47 -20.02 3.02 -1.48
CA PRO A 47 -20.09 3.09 -0.02
C PRO A 47 -20.03 1.74 0.69
N THR A 48 -20.15 0.65 -0.06
CA THR A 48 -20.09 -0.72 0.45
C THR A 48 -19.17 -1.53 -0.45
N PHE A 49 -18.11 -2.08 0.12
CA PHE A 49 -17.07 -2.76 -0.65
C PHE A 49 -16.32 -3.79 0.19
N ASP A 50 -15.70 -4.75 -0.51
CA ASP A 50 -14.78 -5.69 0.11
C ASP A 50 -13.36 -5.14 0.00
N LEU A 51 -12.80 -4.76 1.15
CA LEU A 51 -11.39 -4.40 1.29
C LEU A 51 -10.57 -5.66 1.52
N TRP A 52 -9.53 -5.87 0.72
CA TRP A 52 -8.66 -7.03 0.79
C TRP A 52 -7.33 -6.63 1.41
N ALA A 53 -7.02 -7.20 2.58
CA ALA A 53 -5.65 -7.22 3.08
C ALA A 53 -4.94 -8.43 2.50
N LEU A 54 -3.83 -8.17 1.83
CA LEU A 54 -3.05 -9.16 1.09
C LEU A 54 -1.68 -9.31 1.75
N GLY A 55 -1.26 -10.57 1.91
CA GLY A 55 0.01 -10.93 2.53
C GLY A 55 0.76 -11.98 1.74
N ASP A 56 1.98 -11.70 1.28
CA ASP A 56 2.84 -12.70 0.61
C ASP A 56 3.06 -13.91 1.53
N THR A 57 2.60 -15.08 1.08
CA THR A 57 2.69 -16.34 1.84
C THR A 57 4.11 -16.72 2.23
N SER A 58 5.13 -16.20 1.53
CA SER A 58 6.55 -16.39 1.82
C SER A 58 7.14 -15.35 2.79
N GLY A 59 6.51 -14.19 2.91
CA GLY A 59 6.96 -13.07 3.73
C GLY A 59 6.21 -12.91 5.04
N VAL A 60 4.90 -13.19 5.07
CA VAL A 60 4.08 -13.04 6.27
C VAL A 60 4.24 -14.19 7.25
N ASN A 61 4.09 -13.88 8.53
CA ASN A 61 4.05 -14.86 9.61
C ASN A 61 2.63 -14.97 10.16
N THR A 62 1.96 -16.09 9.89
CA THR A 62 0.58 -16.35 10.35
C THR A 62 0.44 -16.54 11.86
N ALA A 63 1.55 -16.58 12.61
CA ALA A 63 1.52 -16.53 14.08
C ALA A 63 1.48 -15.10 14.63
N PHE A 64 1.65 -14.08 13.78
CA PHE A 64 1.61 -12.68 14.17
C PHE A 64 0.24 -12.05 13.94
N ASP A 65 0.00 -11.00 14.71
CA ASP A 65 -1.13 -10.10 14.51
C ASP A 65 -0.72 -8.99 13.55
N TYR A 66 -1.61 -8.70 12.61
CA TYR A 66 -1.54 -7.59 11.65
C TYR A 66 -2.62 -6.58 11.97
N TYR A 67 -2.43 -5.35 11.48
CA TYR A 67 -3.25 -4.21 11.86
C TYR A 67 -3.66 -3.45 10.61
N LEU A 68 -4.98 -3.28 10.48
CA LEU A 68 -5.58 -2.38 9.52
C LEU A 68 -5.87 -1.05 10.21
N SER A 69 -5.19 0.01 9.79
CA SER A 69 -5.57 1.38 10.13
C SER A 69 -6.71 1.84 9.22
N ILE A 70 -7.71 2.51 9.79
CA ILE A 70 -8.83 3.11 9.08
C ILE A 70 -8.87 4.59 9.47
N ALA A 71 -8.29 5.44 8.64
CA ALA A 71 -8.13 6.86 8.89
C ALA A 71 -9.18 7.70 8.16
N LEU A 72 -9.64 8.79 8.77
CA LEU A 72 -10.68 9.65 8.21
C LEU A 72 -10.08 10.66 7.22
N LEU A 73 -10.70 10.77 6.05
CA LEU A 73 -10.43 11.82 5.05
C LEU A 73 -11.54 12.88 5.02
N PRO A 74 -11.24 14.15 4.69
CA PRO A 74 -9.89 14.71 4.60
C PRO A 74 -9.26 14.82 6.00
N GLN A 75 -7.96 15.10 6.06
CA GLN A 75 -7.29 15.46 7.31
C GLN A 75 -8.09 16.53 8.05
N THR A 76 -8.59 16.22 9.25
CA THR A 76 -9.43 17.14 10.03
C THR A 76 -8.70 17.63 11.28
N GLN A 77 -8.52 18.94 11.41
CA GLN A 77 -7.97 19.54 12.64
C GLN A 77 -9.06 19.87 13.68
N ASN A 78 -10.35 19.72 13.34
CA ASN A 78 -11.47 20.12 14.20
C ASN A 78 -12.13 18.90 14.86
N ILE A 79 -11.66 18.62 16.08
CA ILE A 79 -12.01 17.56 17.04
C ILE A 79 -13.50 17.53 17.48
N GLY A 80 -14.30 18.54 17.11
CA GLY A 80 -15.51 18.90 17.85
C GLY A 80 -16.73 17.99 17.72
N ASP A 81 -16.83 17.11 16.73
CA ASP A 81 -18.06 16.34 16.55
C ASP A 81 -17.89 15.02 15.77
N VAL A 82 -17.04 14.12 16.30
CA VAL A 82 -16.95 12.73 15.81
C VAL A 82 -18.34 12.06 15.78
N ALA A 83 -19.27 12.51 16.64
CA ALA A 83 -20.66 12.05 16.69
C ALA A 83 -21.50 12.44 15.46
N ASN A 84 -21.08 13.45 14.68
CA ASN A 84 -21.76 13.89 13.46
C ASN A 84 -21.12 13.37 12.17
N LEU A 85 -20.03 12.60 12.25
CA LEU A 85 -19.39 11.98 11.08
C LEU A 85 -20.19 10.80 10.54
N GLY A 86 -21.22 10.36 11.25
CA GLY A 86 -21.98 9.18 10.88
C GLY A 86 -21.31 7.90 11.36
N GLY A 87 -21.45 6.81 10.60
CA GLY A 87 -20.98 5.49 11.02
C GLY A 87 -20.31 4.72 9.88
N VAL A 88 -19.32 3.93 10.27
CA VAL A 88 -18.70 2.90 9.42
C VAL A 88 -18.85 1.57 10.14
N THR A 89 -19.20 0.53 9.41
CA THR A 89 -19.18 -0.85 9.93
C THR A 89 -18.16 -1.68 9.17
N VAL A 90 -17.53 -2.60 9.90
CA VAL A 90 -16.60 -3.59 9.37
C VAL A 90 -17.15 -4.96 9.74
N ASN A 91 -17.41 -5.81 8.74
CA ASN A 91 -18.05 -7.12 8.93
C ASN A 91 -19.38 -7.01 9.70
N GLY A 92 -20.13 -5.94 9.45
CA GLY A 92 -21.41 -5.64 10.11
C GLY A 92 -21.30 -5.14 11.56
N VAL A 93 -20.09 -4.93 12.08
CA VAL A 93 -19.84 -4.40 13.41
C VAL A 93 -19.41 -2.93 13.32
N ALA A 94 -20.04 -2.04 14.09
CA ALA A 94 -19.70 -0.62 14.04
C ALA A 94 -18.27 -0.35 14.53
N LEU A 95 -17.51 0.49 13.82
CA LEU A 95 -16.13 0.83 14.20
C LEU A 95 -16.01 1.34 15.64
N SER A 96 -16.99 2.13 16.09
CA SER A 96 -17.09 2.65 17.45
C SER A 96 -17.22 1.59 18.56
N THR A 97 -17.44 0.32 18.19
CA THR A 97 -17.57 -0.80 19.12
C THR A 97 -16.32 -1.68 19.22
N PHE A 98 -15.34 -1.49 18.32
CA PHE A 98 -14.05 -2.16 18.45
C PHE A 98 -13.25 -1.55 19.61
N ALA A 99 -12.47 -2.38 20.31
CA ALA A 99 -11.66 -1.92 21.44
C ALA A 99 -10.54 -1.00 20.94
N GLY A 100 -10.35 0.15 21.61
CA GLY A 100 -9.59 1.28 21.08
C GLY A 100 -10.56 2.37 20.63
N SER A 101 -10.75 3.39 21.47
CA SER A 101 -11.44 4.60 21.02
C SER A 101 -10.69 5.17 19.81
N ALA A 102 -11.41 5.78 18.87
CA ALA A 102 -10.76 6.52 17.78
C ALA A 102 -9.62 7.40 18.31
N GLU A 103 -8.45 7.27 17.70
CA GLU A 103 -7.27 8.04 18.06
C GLU A 103 -7.04 9.18 17.08
N TYR A 104 -6.37 10.23 17.54
CA TYR A 104 -5.99 11.36 16.70
C TYR A 104 -4.47 11.39 16.58
N GLY A 105 -3.96 11.35 15.35
CA GLY A 105 -2.53 11.37 15.09
C GLY A 105 -2.17 10.64 13.79
N THR A 106 -0.98 10.06 13.80
CA THR A 106 -0.49 9.12 12.80
C THR A 106 -0.46 7.73 13.45
N PRO A 107 -1.07 6.70 12.85
CA PRO A 107 -0.98 5.32 13.33
C PRO A 107 0.47 4.92 13.56
N PRO A 108 0.73 4.07 14.56
CA PRO A 108 -0.20 3.26 15.32
C PRO A 108 -0.82 3.91 16.58
N ILE A 109 -1.85 3.26 17.13
CA ILE A 109 -2.59 3.64 18.38
C ILE A 109 -1.70 3.75 19.63
N GLU A 110 -0.45 3.26 19.59
CA GLU A 110 0.48 3.40 20.71
C GLU A 110 1.75 4.13 20.28
N SER A 111 2.16 5.13 21.07
CA SER A 111 3.49 5.75 20.92
C SER A 111 4.55 4.71 21.30
N VAL A 112 5.00 3.91 20.33
CA VAL A 112 6.06 2.92 20.54
C VAL A 112 7.40 3.64 20.61
N SER A 113 8.16 3.40 21.68
CA SER A 113 9.49 3.98 21.85
C SER A 113 10.37 3.65 20.66
N SER A 114 11.07 4.65 20.10
CA SER A 114 12.02 4.51 18.99
C SER A 114 11.43 4.45 17.56
N GLY A 115 10.51 5.36 17.24
CA GLY A 115 10.14 5.68 15.85
C GLY A 115 9.09 4.76 15.24
N GLY A 116 8.12 4.31 16.04
CA GLY A 116 7.13 3.31 15.66
C GLY A 116 5.89 3.84 14.92
N GLU A 117 5.84 5.12 14.54
CA GLU A 117 4.76 5.68 13.73
C GLU A 117 4.98 5.37 12.24
N LEU A 118 3.89 5.15 11.49
CA LEU A 118 3.94 5.18 10.03
C LEU A 118 4.55 6.53 9.61
N GLY A 119 5.28 6.54 8.49
CA GLY A 119 5.82 7.80 7.97
C GLY A 119 4.68 8.80 7.73
N PRO A 120 4.85 10.09 8.07
CA PRO A 120 3.81 11.08 7.80
C PRO A 120 3.58 11.20 6.29
N HIS A 121 2.35 10.93 5.84
CA HIS A 121 1.86 11.24 4.49
C HIS A 121 0.56 12.06 4.55
N ASP A 122 0.07 12.51 3.40
CA ASP A 122 -0.88 13.65 3.26
C ASP A 122 -2.23 13.51 4.01
N VAL A 123 -2.52 12.32 4.53
CA VAL A 123 -3.73 11.98 5.28
C VAL A 123 -3.62 12.33 6.77
N PHE A 124 -2.41 12.39 7.31
CA PHE A 124 -2.16 12.54 8.74
C PHE A 124 -1.70 13.94 9.17
N ASP A 125 -1.90 14.36 10.42
CA ASP A 125 -2.65 13.68 11.50
C ASP A 125 -4.18 13.75 11.29
N THR A 126 -4.88 12.64 11.54
CA THR A 126 -6.36 12.57 11.47
C THR A 126 -6.92 11.59 12.51
N TYR A 127 -8.25 11.42 12.53
CA TYR A 127 -8.88 10.36 13.31
C TYR A 127 -8.73 9.01 12.65
N TYR A 128 -8.31 8.00 13.41
CA TYR A 128 -8.23 6.64 12.90
C TYR A 128 -8.67 5.59 13.92
N TYR A 129 -9.03 4.43 13.39
CA TYR A 129 -9.23 3.19 14.14
C TYR A 129 -8.18 2.18 13.72
N GLU A 130 -7.83 1.25 14.60
CA GLU A 130 -6.91 0.16 14.30
C GLU A 130 -7.62 -1.17 14.57
N LEU A 131 -7.66 -2.03 13.56
CA LEU A 131 -8.27 -3.36 13.65
C LEU A 131 -7.19 -4.43 13.59
N MET A 132 -7.09 -5.22 14.65
CA MET A 132 -6.20 -6.37 14.73
C MET A 132 -6.81 -7.58 14.04
N PHE A 133 -6.02 -8.28 13.24
CA PHE A 133 -6.40 -9.53 12.58
C PHE A 133 -5.16 -10.43 12.38
N SER A 134 -5.35 -11.62 11.84
CA SER A 134 -4.24 -12.51 11.45
C SER A 134 -4.58 -13.22 10.14
N PHE A 135 -3.56 -13.49 9.33
CA PHE A 135 -3.68 -14.28 8.10
C PHE A 135 -3.90 -15.79 8.33
N SER A 136 -3.89 -16.23 9.60
CA SER A 136 -4.05 -17.64 9.94
C SER A 136 -5.41 -18.19 9.51
N GLY A 137 -5.39 -19.12 8.54
CA GLY A 137 -6.58 -19.78 8.02
C GLY A 137 -7.26 -19.05 6.85
N ASP A 138 -6.70 -17.93 6.41
CA ASP A 138 -7.20 -17.21 5.24
C ASP A 138 -6.94 -18.00 3.94
N PRO A 139 -7.82 -17.87 2.93
CA PRO A 139 -7.58 -18.44 1.62
C PRO A 139 -6.39 -17.77 0.94
N THR A 140 -5.76 -18.49 0.01
CA THR A 140 -4.73 -17.92 -0.86
C THR A 140 -5.24 -17.65 -2.27
N ILE A 141 -4.63 -16.69 -2.94
CA ILE A 141 -4.83 -16.34 -4.35
C ILE A 141 -3.48 -16.24 -5.05
N ALA A 142 -3.47 -16.31 -6.38
CA ALA A 142 -2.26 -16.05 -7.15
C ALA A 142 -1.74 -14.63 -6.89
N SER A 143 -0.43 -14.46 -6.75
CA SER A 143 0.15 -13.15 -6.47
C SER A 143 0.03 -12.19 -7.65
N TYR A 144 -0.14 -10.91 -7.32
CA TYR A 144 -0.15 -9.80 -8.25
C TYR A 144 0.21 -8.51 -7.52
N ASP A 145 0.65 -7.52 -8.28
CA ASP A 145 0.93 -6.17 -7.81
C ASP A 145 -0.35 -5.34 -7.87
N THR A 146 -0.78 -4.73 -6.75
CA THR A 146 -2.04 -3.99 -6.71
C THR A 146 -1.97 -2.65 -7.44
N GLN A 147 -0.75 -2.11 -7.66
CA GLN A 147 -0.56 -0.86 -8.38
C GLN A 147 -0.88 -0.98 -9.88
N ASP A 148 -0.44 -2.07 -10.52
CA ASP A 148 -0.57 -2.21 -11.98
C ASP A 148 -1.28 -3.50 -12.44
N GLY A 149 -1.67 -4.35 -11.50
CA GLY A 149 -2.33 -5.63 -11.76
C GLY A 149 -1.41 -6.67 -12.41
N SER A 150 -0.09 -6.43 -12.44
CA SER A 150 0.86 -7.38 -13.02
C SER A 150 0.91 -8.65 -12.19
N ALA A 151 0.86 -9.81 -12.87
CA ALA A 151 0.94 -11.08 -12.18
C ALA A 151 2.34 -11.30 -11.60
N GLY A 152 2.39 -11.76 -10.35
CA GLY A 152 3.64 -12.15 -9.71
C GLY A 152 4.23 -13.43 -10.30
N PRO A 153 5.38 -13.88 -9.78
CA PRO A 153 6.02 -15.11 -10.25
C PRO A 153 5.11 -16.33 -10.14
N ALA A 154 5.21 -17.24 -11.11
CA ALA A 154 4.35 -18.41 -11.16
C ALA A 154 4.55 -19.31 -9.93
N GLY A 155 3.47 -19.52 -9.17
CA GLY A 155 3.46 -20.33 -7.94
C GLY A 155 3.57 -19.50 -6.66
N ASP A 156 3.83 -18.19 -6.78
CA ASP A 156 3.75 -17.28 -5.64
C ASP A 156 2.27 -16.97 -5.34
N GLU A 157 1.94 -16.92 -4.06
CA GLU A 157 0.57 -16.75 -3.58
C GLU A 157 0.51 -15.67 -2.50
N LEU A 158 -0.65 -15.03 -2.40
CA LEU A 158 -1.00 -14.07 -1.34
C LEU A 158 -2.10 -14.68 -0.48
N PHE A 159 -1.98 -14.59 0.84
CA PHE A 159 -3.14 -14.69 1.73
C PHE A 159 -4.09 -13.54 1.45
N LYS A 160 -5.40 -13.80 1.52
CA LYS A 160 -6.44 -12.80 1.32
C LYS A 160 -7.36 -12.76 2.53
N HIS A 161 -7.20 -11.75 3.37
CA HIS A 161 -8.16 -11.40 4.41
C HIS A 161 -9.16 -10.39 3.85
N VAL A 162 -10.46 -10.58 4.11
CA VAL A 162 -11.50 -9.70 3.59
C VAL A 162 -12.20 -8.96 4.73
N PHE A 163 -12.20 -7.63 4.65
CA PHE A 163 -13.01 -6.76 5.48
C PHE A 163 -14.18 -6.22 4.65
N GLN A 164 -15.40 -6.52 5.10
CA GLN A 164 -16.61 -5.98 4.49
C GLN A 164 -16.88 -4.60 5.06
N ILE A 165 -16.58 -3.55 4.29
CA ILE A 165 -16.73 -2.17 4.70
C ILE A 165 -18.11 -1.67 4.28
N ASP A 166 -18.84 -1.06 5.22
CA ASP A 166 -20.03 -0.26 4.94
C ASP A 166 -19.85 1.14 5.53
N ALA A 167 -19.59 2.09 4.66
CA ALA A 167 -19.47 3.51 4.92
C ALA A 167 -20.69 4.31 4.41
N SER A 168 -21.82 3.65 4.12
CA SER A 168 -23.04 4.30 3.60
C SER A 168 -23.64 5.31 4.57
N ALA A 169 -23.37 5.15 5.86
CA ALA A 169 -23.77 6.07 6.91
C ALA A 169 -22.71 7.14 7.24
N LEU A 170 -21.57 7.17 6.54
CA LEU A 170 -20.54 8.20 6.69
C LEU A 170 -21.06 9.53 6.14
N ALA A 171 -20.80 10.62 6.85
CA ALA A 171 -21.23 11.95 6.48
C ALA A 171 -20.63 12.37 5.13
N SER A 172 -21.42 13.08 4.32
CA SER A 172 -20.97 13.62 3.04
C SER A 172 -19.75 14.52 3.20
N GLY A 173 -18.80 14.41 2.28
CA GLY A 173 -17.55 15.18 2.30
C GLY A 173 -16.44 14.52 3.13
N TYR A 174 -16.69 13.31 3.64
CA TYR A 174 -15.68 12.48 4.28
C TYR A 174 -15.40 11.22 3.45
N GLY A 175 -14.21 10.67 3.65
CA GLY A 175 -13.75 9.40 3.10
C GLY A 175 -12.95 8.62 4.13
N LEU A 176 -12.35 7.51 3.70
CA LEU A 176 -11.49 6.67 4.52
C LEU A 176 -10.19 6.37 3.78
N HIS A 177 -9.08 6.39 4.49
CA HIS A 177 -7.79 5.86 4.04
C HIS A 177 -7.47 4.61 4.84
N PHE A 178 -6.85 3.63 4.20
CA PHE A 178 -6.54 2.34 4.79
C PHE A 178 -5.03 2.07 4.68
N ASP A 179 -4.39 1.78 5.80
CA ASP A 179 -3.00 1.34 5.85
C ASP A 179 -2.91 -0.04 6.50
N LEU A 180 -1.96 -0.87 6.05
CA LEU A 180 -1.75 -2.22 6.56
C LEU A 180 -0.33 -2.39 7.09
N TYR A 181 -0.18 -2.89 8.32
CA TYR A 181 1.13 -3.08 8.94
C TYR A 181 1.14 -4.12 10.07
N THR A 182 2.33 -4.40 10.60
CA THR A 182 2.56 -5.17 11.82
C THR A 182 3.64 -4.54 12.68
N TYR A 183 3.51 -4.70 14.00
CA TYR A 183 4.56 -4.35 14.96
C TYR A 183 5.61 -5.45 15.05
N GLY A 184 6.83 -5.07 15.41
CA GLY A 184 7.76 -6.02 16.00
C GLY A 184 7.38 -6.32 17.44
N GLU A 185 7.77 -7.47 17.97
CA GLU A 185 7.59 -7.82 19.38
C GLU A 185 8.92 -8.14 20.06
N THR A 186 9.10 -7.63 21.28
CA THR A 186 10.24 -7.99 22.15
C THR A 186 9.75 -8.27 23.57
N ASN A 187 9.99 -9.48 24.06
CA ASN A 187 9.55 -9.95 25.39
C ASN A 187 8.03 -9.79 25.63
N GLY A 188 7.22 -9.97 24.58
CA GLY A 188 5.75 -9.84 24.65
C GLY A 188 5.24 -8.40 24.70
N ASN A 189 6.09 -7.42 24.43
CA ASN A 189 5.68 -6.03 24.22
C ASN A 189 5.86 -5.64 22.76
N ARG A 190 4.89 -4.90 22.21
CA ARG A 190 5.00 -4.28 20.89
C ARG A 190 6.17 -3.29 20.86
N THR A 191 6.82 -3.25 19.72
CA THR A 191 7.93 -2.35 19.38
C THR A 191 7.58 -1.61 18.09
N ALA A 192 8.54 -0.92 17.47
CA ALA A 192 8.26 -0.20 16.22
C ALA A 192 7.65 -1.08 15.13
N ILE A 193 6.91 -0.47 14.21
CA ILE A 193 6.42 -1.12 12.99
C ILE A 193 7.62 -1.76 12.27
N THR A 194 7.51 -3.05 11.97
CA THR A 194 8.56 -3.80 11.28
C THR A 194 8.27 -4.00 9.82
N GLU A 195 6.98 -3.97 9.44
CA GLU A 195 6.53 -4.20 8.09
C GLU A 195 5.21 -3.47 7.87
N PHE A 196 5.07 -2.85 6.70
CA PHE A 196 3.89 -2.07 6.30
C PHE A 196 3.73 -2.17 4.78
N ALA A 197 2.50 -2.04 4.30
CA ALA A 197 2.22 -1.90 2.89
C ALA A 197 2.90 -0.64 2.36
N PRO A 198 3.62 -0.68 1.22
CA PRO A 198 4.13 0.54 0.61
C PRO A 198 2.96 1.47 0.28
N PHE A 199 3.20 2.79 0.34
CA PHE A 199 2.14 3.77 0.05
C PHE A 199 1.43 3.51 -1.27
N SER A 200 2.18 3.06 -2.29
CA SER A 200 1.65 2.70 -3.60
C SER A 200 0.75 1.45 -3.64
N HIS A 201 0.46 0.87 -2.48
CA HIS A 201 -0.33 -0.34 -2.27
C HIS A 201 -1.31 -0.17 -1.10
N ASP A 202 -1.60 1.07 -0.72
CA ASP A 202 -2.67 1.37 0.22
C ASP A 202 -4.04 1.34 -0.49
N ALA A 203 -5.10 1.59 0.26
CA ALA A 203 -6.46 1.66 -0.28
C ALA A 203 -7.21 2.84 0.30
N ALA A 204 -8.19 3.36 -0.46
CA ALA A 204 -9.02 4.47 0.00
C ALA A 204 -10.47 4.41 -0.50
N TYR A 205 -11.35 4.96 0.32
CA TYR A 205 -12.74 5.25 -0.02
C TYR A 205 -12.94 6.76 -0.08
N CYS A 206 -13.37 7.26 -1.24
CA CYS A 206 -13.55 8.69 -1.45
C CYS A 206 -14.96 9.03 -1.92
N ILE A 207 -15.60 10.03 -1.31
CA ILE A 207 -16.84 10.64 -1.82
C ILE A 207 -16.66 12.13 -1.97
N GLY A 208 -16.67 12.66 -3.20
CA GLY A 208 -16.65 14.10 -3.44
C GLY A 208 -15.37 14.80 -2.94
N LEU A 209 -14.31 14.02 -2.69
CA LEU A 209 -12.95 14.47 -2.45
C LEU A 209 -12.17 14.32 -3.77
N ASN A 210 -11.12 15.12 -3.95
CA ASN A 210 -10.24 15.06 -5.12
C ASN A 210 -9.31 13.82 -5.09
N CYS A 211 -9.86 12.63 -4.83
CA CYS A 211 -9.20 11.35 -5.12
C CYS A 211 -9.41 11.00 -6.61
N GLU A 212 -9.45 12.03 -7.46
CA GLU A 212 -9.66 11.86 -8.89
C GLU A 212 -8.42 11.21 -9.50
N PRO A 213 -8.58 10.24 -10.41
CA PRO A 213 -7.47 9.57 -11.06
C PRO A 213 -6.50 10.57 -11.68
N VAL A 214 -5.28 10.66 -11.14
CA VAL A 214 -4.17 11.25 -11.88
C VAL A 214 -3.43 10.09 -12.51
N GLU A 215 -3.41 10.03 -13.84
CA GLU A 215 -2.59 9.03 -14.52
C GLU A 215 -1.13 9.24 -14.15
N VAL A 216 -0.55 8.24 -13.47
CA VAL A 216 0.88 8.23 -13.21
C VAL A 216 1.59 7.96 -14.52
N SER A 217 2.35 8.96 -14.96
CA SER A 217 3.25 8.78 -16.08
C SER A 217 4.27 7.68 -15.73
N GLU A 218 4.51 6.77 -16.67
CA GLU A 218 5.46 5.66 -16.53
C GLU A 218 6.78 6.11 -15.84
N PRO A 219 7.36 5.28 -14.96
CA PRO A 219 8.47 5.69 -14.12
C PRO A 219 9.64 6.24 -14.95
N SER A 220 10.25 7.32 -14.43
CA SER A 220 11.42 7.99 -15.03
C SER A 220 12.63 7.07 -15.26
N THR A 221 12.56 5.83 -14.80
CA THR A 221 13.48 4.72 -15.08
C THR A 221 13.63 4.46 -16.60
N LEU A 222 12.57 4.62 -17.40
CA LEU A 222 12.67 4.52 -18.87
C LEU A 222 13.51 5.66 -19.47
N ALA A 223 13.35 6.87 -18.96
CA ALA A 223 14.17 8.01 -19.37
C ALA A 223 15.63 7.84 -18.94
N LEU A 224 15.87 7.38 -17.70
CA LEU A 224 17.20 7.03 -17.18
C LEU A 224 17.87 5.91 -17.99
N PHE A 225 17.11 4.88 -18.36
CA PHE A 225 17.57 3.80 -19.24
C PHE A 225 17.97 4.36 -20.62
N GLY A 226 17.15 5.23 -21.20
CA GLY A 226 17.46 5.93 -22.44
C GLY A 226 18.74 6.78 -22.35
N ILE A 227 18.91 7.55 -21.28
CA ILE A 227 20.11 8.36 -21.02
C ILE A 227 21.34 7.45 -20.81
N GLY A 228 21.19 6.34 -20.09
CA GLY A 228 22.24 5.35 -19.88
C GLY A 228 22.75 4.76 -21.20
N LEU A 229 21.83 4.36 -22.09
CA LEU A 229 22.16 3.87 -23.42
C LEU A 229 22.88 4.94 -24.27
N MET A 230 22.42 6.19 -24.24
CA MET A 230 23.09 7.29 -24.95
C MET A 230 24.51 7.56 -24.42
N SER A 231 24.71 7.48 -23.10
CA SER A 231 26.01 7.63 -22.46
C SER A 231 27.01 6.58 -22.91
N LEU A 232 26.57 5.32 -23.03
CA LEU A 232 27.40 4.23 -23.55
C LEU A 232 27.82 4.46 -25.01
N VAL A 233 26.93 5.00 -25.85
CA VAL A 233 27.25 5.38 -27.24
C VAL A 233 28.28 6.52 -27.29
N ALA A 234 28.14 7.53 -26.43
CA ALA A 234 29.07 8.66 -26.36
C ALA A 234 30.49 8.23 -25.93
N VAL A 235 30.60 7.38 -24.91
CA VAL A 235 31.88 6.80 -24.45
C VAL A 235 32.53 5.99 -25.57
N ARG A 236 31.78 5.15 -26.27
CA ARG A 236 32.28 4.36 -27.39
C ARG A 236 32.83 5.23 -28.53
N ARG A 237 32.22 6.38 -28.81
CA ARG A 237 32.70 7.32 -29.84
C ARG A 237 34.04 7.96 -29.46
N ARG A 238 34.27 8.27 -28.18
CA ARG A 238 35.56 8.78 -27.68
C ARG A 238 36.67 7.73 -27.78
N LEU A 239 36.41 6.50 -27.35
CA LEU A 239 37.38 5.39 -27.39
C LEU A 239 37.79 4.94 -28.81
N ARG A 240 37.05 5.34 -29.86
CA ARG A 240 37.41 5.07 -31.27
C ARG A 240 38.23 6.19 -31.93
N ARG A 241 38.34 7.35 -31.28
CA ARG A 241 39.07 8.52 -31.78
C ARG A 241 40.43 8.71 -31.09
N ALA A 242 40.68 7.98 -30.00
CA ALA A 242 42.00 7.77 -29.40
C ALA A 242 42.63 6.51 -29.99
#